data_AF-A0A7U2FH17-F1
#
_entry.id   AF-A0A7U2FH17-F1
#
_cell.length_a   1.000
_cell.length_b   1.000
_cell.length_c   1.000
_cell.angle_alpha   90.00
_cell.angle_beta   90.00
_cell.angle_gamma   90.00
#
_symmetry.space_group_name_H-M   'P 1'
#
loop_
_entity.id
_entity.type
_entity.pdbx_description
1 polymer ?
#
loop_
_entity_poly.entity_id
_entity_poly.type
_entity_poly.pdbx_seq_one_letter_code
_entity_poly.pdbx_strand_id
1 'polypeptide(L)'
;MTSATGHPFRFLDLPAELRCRVYEYIEFPSTWHTLDRTQALIKTRDWPIPPKAQVYDSRVTLIQPHTPLAIDILVTCHLINKEARPILKRKVEHCRAQPVRYLVDYSAAWAIVAGSSALRSCLGVADWWPFRRRENRAVRSFLQTCALALSRTRQTQDETQNGTQDETRNDTKDGTLNGTQNGSRGIRTIEITITHKSEIVYGRELMDTMIWLSALDYYSPNRLVFIYKSPLPKISTLPTTQMIDSNVFEEQLLQNIPREPGNINQASPGVFIRPLREEAYRTHVAGLEFY
;
A
#
# COMPACT_ATOMS: atom_id res chain seq x y z
N MET A 1 9.52 20.94 -55.00
CA MET A 1 8.93 20.74 -53.67
C MET A 1 10.08 20.65 -52.67
N THR A 2 10.46 21.76 -52.06
CA THR A 2 11.52 21.84 -51.05
C THR A 2 10.99 21.33 -49.72
N SER A 3 11.46 20.19 -49.25
CA SER A 3 11.19 19.69 -47.91
C SER A 3 11.75 20.69 -46.89
N ALA A 4 10.88 21.36 -46.14
CA ALA A 4 11.31 22.15 -45.00
C ALA A 4 12.01 21.20 -44.01
N THR A 5 13.32 21.36 -43.85
CA THR A 5 14.09 20.67 -42.82
C THR A 5 13.72 21.28 -41.47
N GLY A 6 12.63 20.76 -40.88
CA GLY A 6 12.16 21.21 -39.57
C GLY A 6 13.22 20.94 -38.52
N HIS A 7 13.77 22.00 -37.92
CA HIS A 7 14.63 21.85 -36.75
C HIS A 7 13.82 21.25 -35.60
N PRO A 8 14.41 20.31 -34.84
CA PRO A 8 13.74 19.74 -33.68
C PRO A 8 13.51 20.84 -32.64
N PHE A 9 12.28 20.88 -32.12
CA PHE A 9 11.90 21.76 -31.03
C PHE A 9 12.77 21.48 -29.80
N ARG A 10 13.32 22.55 -29.18
CA ARG A 10 14.10 22.43 -27.94
C ARG A 10 13.26 22.90 -26.77
N PHE A 11 13.15 22.06 -25.75
CA PHE A 11 12.39 22.39 -24.54
C PHE A 11 12.88 23.66 -23.83
N LEU A 12 14.18 23.95 -23.88
CA LEU A 12 14.77 25.14 -23.28
C LEU A 12 14.49 26.44 -24.05
N ASP A 13 13.99 26.35 -25.29
CA ASP A 13 13.58 27.51 -26.07
C ASP A 13 12.18 28.03 -25.64
N LEU A 14 11.44 27.26 -24.84
CA LEU A 14 10.19 27.71 -24.23
C LEU A 14 10.43 28.81 -23.19
N PRO A 15 9.50 29.77 -23.01
CA PRO A 15 9.45 30.59 -21.80
C PRO A 15 9.41 29.76 -20.52
N ALA A 16 9.96 30.29 -19.43
CA ALA A 16 10.05 29.59 -18.14
C ALA A 16 8.66 29.18 -17.62
N GLU A 17 7.64 30.00 -17.86
CA GLU A 17 6.26 29.75 -17.47
C GLU A 17 5.73 28.47 -18.12
N LEU A 18 6.00 28.28 -19.42
CA LEU A 18 5.59 27.08 -20.15
C LEU A 18 6.38 25.84 -19.70
N ARG A 19 7.67 25.97 -19.40
CA ARG A 19 8.44 24.86 -18.81
C ARG A 19 7.90 24.44 -17.45
N CYS A 20 7.57 25.41 -16.60
CA CYS A 20 6.94 25.16 -15.30
C CYS A 20 5.60 24.44 -15.44
N ARG A 21 4.76 24.83 -16.40
CA ARG A 21 3.52 24.10 -16.74
C ARG A 21 3.81 22.65 -17.12
N VAL A 22 4.83 22.39 -17.94
CA VAL A 22 5.20 21.02 -18.27
C VAL A 22 5.53 20.22 -17.01
N TYR A 23 6.28 20.78 -16.05
CA TYR A 23 6.56 20.08 -14.80
C TYR A 23 5.29 19.82 -13.94
N GLU A 24 4.33 20.75 -13.94
CA GLU A 24 3.03 20.57 -13.29
C GLU A 24 2.21 19.42 -13.89
N TYR A 25 2.37 19.13 -15.18
CA TYR A 25 1.68 18.03 -15.87
C TYR A 25 2.43 16.69 -15.87
N ILE A 26 3.64 16.61 -15.30
CA ILE A 26 4.34 15.32 -15.17
C ILE A 26 3.59 14.42 -14.19
N GLU A 27 3.01 13.35 -14.71
CA GLU A 27 2.37 12.32 -13.90
C GLU A 27 3.41 11.38 -13.30
N PHE A 28 3.15 10.89 -12.08
CA PHE A 28 3.95 9.84 -11.46
C PHE A 28 3.17 8.53 -11.56
N PRO A 29 3.37 7.75 -12.63
CA PRO A 29 2.60 6.53 -12.82
C PRO A 29 2.87 5.54 -11.68
N SER A 30 1.93 4.64 -11.40
CA SER A 30 2.17 3.53 -10.49
C SER A 30 3.13 2.52 -11.13
N THR A 31 4.09 2.03 -10.35
CA THR A 31 4.81 0.78 -10.64
C THR A 31 4.17 -0.38 -9.91
N TRP A 32 4.11 -1.52 -10.60
CA TRP A 32 3.44 -2.72 -10.16
C TRP A 32 4.50 -3.82 -10.04
N HIS A 33 4.69 -4.32 -8.83
CA HIS A 33 5.55 -5.47 -8.58
C HIS A 33 4.64 -6.63 -8.20
N THR A 34 4.74 -7.73 -8.92
CA THR A 34 3.84 -8.88 -8.74
C THR A 34 4.65 -10.10 -8.35
N LEU A 35 4.17 -10.80 -7.32
CA LEU A 35 4.60 -12.14 -6.97
C LEU A 35 3.45 -13.09 -7.28
N ASP A 36 3.67 -13.99 -8.23
CA ASP A 36 2.70 -15.03 -8.55
C ASP A 36 2.86 -16.21 -7.58
N ARG A 37 1.74 -16.85 -7.24
CA ARG A 37 1.72 -18.05 -6.41
C ARG A 37 2.67 -19.14 -6.90
N THR A 38 2.68 -19.38 -8.21
CA THR A 38 3.51 -20.42 -8.86
C THR A 38 5.00 -20.12 -8.74
N GLN A 39 5.36 -18.83 -8.72
CA GLN A 39 6.74 -18.39 -8.50
C GLN A 39 7.12 -18.42 -7.03
N ALA A 40 6.17 -18.18 -6.11
CA ALA A 40 6.45 -18.10 -4.69
C ALA A 40 6.82 -19.45 -4.07
N LEU A 41 6.27 -20.55 -4.59
CA LEU A 41 6.46 -21.91 -4.06
C LEU A 41 6.19 -22.00 -2.53
N ILE A 42 5.28 -21.15 -2.04
CA ILE A 42 4.87 -21.11 -0.64
C ILE A 42 3.92 -22.28 -0.38
N LYS A 43 3.99 -22.86 0.83
CA LYS A 43 3.16 -24.00 1.22
C LYS A 43 1.67 -23.64 1.13
N THR A 44 0.84 -24.61 0.75
CA THR A 44 -0.62 -24.44 0.67
C THR A 44 -1.26 -23.91 1.95
N ARG A 45 -0.68 -24.22 3.12
CA ARG A 45 -1.14 -23.68 4.40
C ARG A 45 -0.97 -22.16 4.51
N ASP A 46 0.14 -21.64 3.99
CA ASP A 46 0.53 -20.23 4.14
C ASP A 46 0.01 -19.40 2.97
N TRP A 47 -0.18 -20.00 1.80
CA TRP A 47 -0.91 -19.41 0.67
C TRP A 47 -1.80 -20.52 0.12
N PRO A 48 -3.13 -20.48 0.30
CA PRO A 48 -4.06 -21.49 -0.19
C PRO A 48 -4.07 -21.62 -1.71
N ILE A 49 -4.65 -22.68 -2.23
CA ILE A 49 -4.84 -22.85 -3.68
C ILE A 49 -6.26 -22.35 -3.99
N PRO A 50 -6.44 -21.33 -4.84
CA PRO A 50 -7.78 -20.90 -5.26
C PRO A 50 -8.53 -22.02 -6.01
N PRO A 51 -9.82 -21.83 -6.34
CA PRO A 51 -10.54 -22.76 -7.22
C PRO A 51 -9.79 -22.96 -8.53
N LYS A 52 -9.89 -24.14 -9.16
CA LYS A 52 -9.16 -24.48 -10.41
C LYS A 52 -9.22 -23.39 -11.48
N ALA A 53 -10.34 -22.68 -11.61
CA ALA A 53 -10.53 -21.58 -12.54
C ALA A 53 -9.62 -20.36 -12.29
N GLN A 54 -9.01 -20.24 -11.11
CA GLN A 54 -8.23 -19.09 -10.64
C GLN A 54 -6.84 -19.45 -10.10
N VAL A 55 -6.44 -20.73 -10.14
CA VAL A 55 -5.17 -21.18 -9.54
C VAL A 55 -3.95 -20.42 -10.07
N TYR A 56 -3.94 -20.14 -11.37
CA TYR A 56 -2.85 -19.43 -12.03
C TYR A 56 -2.95 -17.90 -11.90
N ASP A 57 -4.04 -17.40 -11.34
CA ASP A 57 -4.30 -15.96 -11.21
C ASP A 57 -3.92 -15.39 -9.86
N SER A 58 -3.71 -16.24 -8.84
CA SER A 58 -3.43 -15.78 -7.49
C SER A 58 -2.04 -15.18 -7.38
N ARG A 59 -2.03 -13.90 -7.02
CA ARG A 59 -0.84 -13.07 -7.00
C ARG A 59 -0.96 -12.00 -5.93
N VAL A 60 0.18 -11.57 -5.42
CA VAL A 60 0.29 -10.36 -4.61
C VAL A 60 0.92 -9.30 -5.48
N THR A 61 0.21 -8.19 -5.71
CA THR A 61 0.75 -7.04 -6.42
C THR A 61 0.95 -5.89 -5.45
N LEU A 62 2.20 -5.46 -5.28
CA LEU A 62 2.56 -4.19 -4.64
C LEU A 62 2.44 -3.07 -5.67
N ILE A 63 1.71 -2.03 -5.31
CA ILE A 63 1.50 -0.83 -6.12
C ILE A 63 2.18 0.33 -5.40
N GLN A 64 3.08 1.02 -6.10
CA GLN A 64 3.86 2.13 -5.54
C GLN A 64 4.10 3.24 -6.57
N PRO A 65 4.21 4.51 -6.15
CA PRO A 65 4.45 5.62 -7.07
C PRO A 65 5.83 5.54 -7.72
N HIS A 66 5.90 5.74 -9.04
CA HIS A 66 7.15 5.81 -9.79
C HIS A 66 7.80 7.19 -9.66
N THR A 67 8.54 7.37 -8.57
CA THR A 67 9.31 8.60 -8.31
C THR A 67 10.66 8.75 -9.04
N PRO A 68 11.30 7.73 -9.65
CA PRO A 68 12.58 7.91 -10.35
C PRO A 68 12.57 8.97 -11.46
N LEU A 69 11.48 9.10 -12.23
CA LEU A 69 11.35 10.12 -13.26
C LEU A 69 11.59 11.55 -12.73
N ALA A 70 11.14 11.83 -11.51
CA ALA A 70 11.38 13.14 -10.88
C ALA A 70 12.87 13.36 -10.60
N ILE A 71 13.58 12.31 -10.20
CA ILE A 71 15.03 12.37 -9.95
C ILE A 71 15.77 12.61 -11.27
N ASP A 72 15.42 11.88 -12.32
CA ASP A 72 16.04 11.99 -13.64
C ASP A 72 15.93 13.41 -14.20
N ILE A 73 14.77 14.05 -14.04
CA ILE A 73 14.56 15.44 -14.47
C ILE A 73 15.41 16.42 -13.67
N LEU A 74 15.53 16.22 -12.35
CA LEU A 74 16.31 17.10 -11.49
C LEU A 74 17.81 17.02 -11.76
N VAL A 75 18.31 15.93 -12.33
CA VAL A 75 19.74 15.77 -12.66
C VAL A 75 20.10 16.23 -14.07
N THR A 76 19.14 16.59 -14.92
CA THR A 76 19.39 16.98 -16.32
C THR A 76 20.31 18.19 -16.45
N CYS A 77 19.97 19.33 -15.84
CA CYS A 77 20.82 20.52 -15.81
C CYS A 77 20.41 21.49 -14.69
N HIS A 78 21.25 22.49 -14.41
CA HIS A 78 21.02 23.44 -13.31
C HIS A 78 19.73 24.27 -13.48
N LEU A 79 19.43 24.72 -14.72
CA LEU A 79 18.24 25.51 -15.00
C LEU A 79 16.95 24.70 -14.73
N ILE A 80 16.87 23.49 -15.29
CA ILE A 80 15.74 22.57 -15.06
C ILE A 80 15.60 22.25 -13.58
N ASN A 81 16.70 21.97 -12.87
CA ASN A 81 16.65 21.70 -11.43
C ASN A 81 16.06 22.90 -10.67
N LYS A 82 16.52 24.12 -10.94
CA LYS A 82 16.04 25.33 -10.26
C LYS A 82 14.52 25.53 -10.44
N GLU A 83 14.01 25.29 -11.64
CA GLU A 83 12.59 25.46 -11.96
C GLU A 83 11.72 24.29 -11.46
N ALA A 84 12.13 23.06 -11.74
CA ALA A 84 11.33 21.86 -11.49
C ALA A 84 11.34 21.43 -10.02
N ARG A 85 12.43 21.68 -9.28
CA ARG A 85 12.60 21.24 -7.88
C ARG A 85 11.42 21.58 -6.96
N PRO A 86 10.92 22.83 -6.86
CA PRO A 86 9.80 23.13 -5.96
C PRO A 86 8.51 22.38 -6.34
N ILE A 87 8.28 22.14 -7.62
CA ILE A 87 7.08 21.45 -8.14
C ILE A 87 7.20 19.95 -7.88
N LEU A 88 8.30 19.34 -8.33
CA LEU A 88 8.53 17.90 -8.20
C LEU A 88 8.71 17.48 -6.74
N LYS A 89 9.32 18.32 -5.89
CA LYS A 89 9.43 18.04 -4.45
C LYS A 89 8.05 17.87 -3.82
N ARG A 90 7.10 18.78 -4.09
CA ARG A 90 5.72 18.69 -3.57
C ARG A 90 5.04 17.40 -4.03
N LYS A 91 5.17 17.04 -5.32
CA LYS A 91 4.62 15.80 -5.86
C LYS A 91 5.24 14.54 -5.23
N VAL A 92 6.56 14.52 -5.03
CA VAL A 92 7.24 13.41 -4.35
C VAL A 92 6.80 13.31 -2.89
N GLU A 93 6.63 14.43 -2.20
CA GLU A 93 6.12 14.45 -0.83
C GLU A 93 4.67 13.95 -0.75
N HIS A 94 3.83 14.35 -1.71
CA HIS A 94 2.48 13.81 -1.85
C HIS A 94 2.50 12.29 -2.03
N CYS A 95 3.28 11.78 -2.98
CA CYS A 95 3.44 10.34 -3.21
C CYS A 95 3.96 9.59 -1.98
N ARG A 96 4.82 10.21 -1.16
CA ARG A 96 5.31 9.62 0.10
C ARG A 96 4.25 9.59 1.19
N ALA A 97 3.27 10.50 1.17
CA ALA A 97 2.16 10.51 2.10
C ALA A 97 1.05 9.52 1.72
N GLN A 98 1.06 9.03 0.47
CA GLN A 98 0.13 8.01 0.00
C GLN A 98 0.40 6.66 0.67
N PRO A 99 -0.65 5.85 0.90
CA PRO A 99 -0.49 4.55 1.53
C PRO A 99 0.27 3.57 0.62
N VAL A 100 0.91 2.58 1.25
CA VAL A 100 1.40 1.41 0.52
C VAL A 100 0.18 0.59 0.10
N ARG A 101 0.02 0.33 -1.19
CA ARG A 101 -1.15 -0.36 -1.73
C ARG A 101 -0.78 -1.76 -2.18
N TYR A 102 -1.60 -2.74 -1.79
CA TYR A 102 -1.56 -4.10 -2.30
C TYR A 102 -2.85 -4.43 -3.04
N LEU A 103 -2.73 -5.11 -4.18
CA LEU A 103 -3.84 -5.72 -4.90
C LEU A 103 -3.68 -7.23 -4.84
N VAL A 104 -4.69 -7.90 -4.29
CA VAL A 104 -4.67 -9.34 -4.00
C VAL A 104 -6.00 -9.98 -4.33
N ASP A 105 -6.02 -11.32 -4.43
CA ASP A 105 -7.25 -12.08 -4.20
C ASP A 105 -7.34 -12.54 -2.74
N TYR A 106 -8.41 -13.24 -2.35
CA TYR A 106 -8.56 -13.73 -0.97
C TYR A 106 -7.45 -14.71 -0.54
N SER A 107 -6.92 -15.50 -1.47
CA SER A 107 -5.86 -16.48 -1.18
C SER A 107 -4.51 -15.80 -0.94
N ALA A 108 -4.21 -14.77 -1.73
CA ALA A 108 -3.05 -13.92 -1.60
C ALA A 108 -3.16 -13.00 -0.38
N ALA A 109 -4.38 -12.51 -0.05
CA ALA A 109 -4.64 -11.77 1.18
C ALA A 109 -4.27 -12.62 2.41
N TRP A 110 -4.74 -13.88 2.45
CA TRP A 110 -4.33 -14.84 3.47
C TRP A 110 -2.82 -14.97 3.58
N ALA A 111 -2.12 -15.07 2.44
CA ALA A 111 -0.68 -15.17 2.43
C ALA A 111 0.01 -13.96 3.06
N ILE A 112 -0.54 -12.76 2.96
CA ILE A 112 0.02 -11.58 3.61
C ILE A 112 -0.30 -11.55 5.11
N VAL A 113 -1.49 -11.98 5.53
CA VAL A 113 -1.95 -11.77 6.91
C VAL A 113 -1.68 -12.96 7.85
N ALA A 114 -1.52 -14.16 7.31
CA ALA A 114 -1.32 -15.37 8.09
C ALA A 114 -0.03 -15.29 8.92
N GLY A 115 -0.16 -15.55 10.23
CA GLY A 115 0.94 -15.38 11.18
C GLY A 115 2.22 -16.19 10.89
N SER A 116 2.11 -17.31 10.17
CA SER A 116 3.23 -18.17 9.76
C SER A 116 3.80 -17.88 8.37
N SER A 117 3.15 -17.00 7.59
CA SER A 117 3.54 -16.76 6.21
C SER A 117 4.74 -15.84 6.11
N ALA A 118 5.65 -16.16 5.17
CA ALA A 118 6.79 -15.32 4.82
C ALA A 118 6.37 -13.94 4.28
N LEU A 119 5.16 -13.81 3.71
CA LEU A 119 4.67 -12.54 3.17
C LEU A 119 4.13 -11.59 4.24
N ARG A 120 4.11 -11.99 5.51
CA ARG A 120 3.70 -11.11 6.61
C ARG A 120 4.59 -9.88 6.76
N SER A 121 5.87 -10.02 6.43
CA SER A 121 6.82 -8.92 6.34
C SER A 121 6.40 -7.81 5.34
N CYS A 122 5.50 -8.09 4.38
CA CYS A 122 4.89 -7.07 3.51
C CYS A 122 4.06 -6.03 4.29
N LEU A 123 3.66 -6.35 5.52
CA LEU A 123 2.94 -5.43 6.40
C LEU A 123 3.86 -4.62 7.31
N GLY A 124 5.19 -4.76 7.19
CA GLY A 124 6.15 -4.12 8.09
C GLY A 124 6.05 -4.62 9.53
N VAL A 125 5.36 -5.74 9.75
CA VAL A 125 5.34 -6.45 11.03
C VAL A 125 6.66 -7.22 11.10
N ALA A 126 7.47 -6.91 12.12
CA ALA A 126 8.70 -7.65 12.34
C ALA A 126 8.34 -9.10 12.70
N ASP A 127 8.68 -10.03 11.81
CA ASP A 127 8.62 -11.44 12.17
C ASP A 127 9.61 -11.64 13.32
N TRP A 128 9.11 -12.12 14.47
CA TRP A 128 9.94 -12.45 15.64
C TRP A 128 10.98 -13.54 15.31
N TRP A 129 10.84 -14.16 14.13
CA TRP A 129 11.78 -15.10 13.58
C TRP A 129 12.53 -14.43 12.41
N PRO A 130 13.87 -14.32 12.47
CA PRO A 130 14.63 -13.80 11.35
C PRO A 130 14.28 -14.61 10.10
N PHE A 131 13.98 -13.92 8.99
CA PHE A 131 13.59 -14.48 7.68
C PHE A 131 14.12 -15.90 7.53
N ARG A 132 13.20 -16.88 7.48
CA ARG A 132 13.61 -18.28 7.39
C ARG A 132 14.52 -18.38 6.16
N ARG A 133 15.76 -18.84 6.34
CA ARG A 133 16.80 -19.00 5.29
C ARG A 133 16.38 -19.86 4.07
N ARG A 134 15.12 -20.28 3.96
CA ARG A 134 14.55 -21.18 2.96
C ARG A 134 13.57 -20.51 1.98
N GLU A 135 13.35 -19.20 2.06
CA GLU A 135 12.56 -18.51 1.03
C GLU A 135 13.28 -18.53 -0.32
N ASN A 136 12.51 -18.76 -1.38
CA ASN A 136 13.05 -18.77 -2.73
C ASN A 136 13.39 -17.34 -3.20
N ARG A 137 14.07 -17.24 -4.34
CA ARG A 137 14.57 -15.96 -4.86
C ARG A 137 13.44 -14.97 -5.19
N ALA A 138 12.31 -15.45 -5.71
CA ALA A 138 11.18 -14.61 -6.08
C ALA A 138 10.55 -13.95 -4.86
N VAL A 139 10.25 -14.74 -3.81
CA VAL A 139 9.73 -14.25 -2.52
C VAL A 139 10.68 -13.24 -1.92
N ARG A 140 11.98 -13.55 -1.84
CA ARG A 140 12.98 -12.63 -1.28
C ARG A 140 13.05 -11.31 -2.03
N SER A 141 13.07 -11.35 -3.36
CA SER A 141 13.10 -10.14 -4.20
C SER A 141 11.85 -9.30 -3.94
N PHE A 142 10.68 -9.94 -3.89
CA PHE A 142 9.42 -9.26 -3.63
C PHE A 142 9.39 -8.61 -2.24
N LEU A 143 9.82 -9.34 -1.20
CA LEU A 143 9.91 -8.84 0.17
C LEU A 143 10.87 -7.65 0.30
N GLN A 144 12.00 -7.67 -0.41
CA GLN A 144 12.92 -6.54 -0.47
C GLN A 144 12.26 -5.30 -1.08
N THR A 145 11.48 -5.48 -2.15
CA THR A 145 10.71 -4.38 -2.74
C THR A 145 9.64 -3.85 -1.78
N CYS A 146 8.90 -4.72 -1.08
CA CYS A 146 7.94 -4.31 -0.05
C CYS A 146 8.60 -3.53 1.09
N ALA A 147 9.73 -4.01 1.61
CA ALA A 147 10.48 -3.32 2.66
C ALA A 147 10.96 -1.94 2.21
N LEU A 148 11.40 -1.82 0.95
CA LEU A 148 11.78 -0.55 0.37
C LEU A 148 10.58 0.40 0.24
N ALA A 149 9.43 -0.08 -0.23
CA ALA A 149 8.21 0.73 -0.30
C ALA A 149 7.78 1.23 1.09
N LEU A 150 7.70 0.33 2.07
CA LEU A 150 7.35 0.64 3.46
C LEU A 150 8.30 1.64 4.12
N SER A 151 9.60 1.60 3.79
CA SER A 151 10.58 2.56 4.33
C SER A 151 10.51 3.93 3.67
N ARG A 152 9.97 4.02 2.45
CA ARG A 152 9.80 5.28 1.69
C ARG A 152 8.50 6.00 2.02
N THR A 153 7.45 5.26 2.37
CA THR A 153 6.19 5.86 2.82
C THR A 153 6.44 6.62 4.11
N ARG A 154 6.19 7.93 4.08
CA ARG A 154 6.31 8.79 5.25
C ARG A 154 5.30 8.28 6.28
N GLN A 155 5.79 8.24 7.51
CA GLN A 155 4.94 8.14 8.68
C GLN A 155 4.15 9.44 8.77
N THR A 156 2.83 9.38 8.85
CA THR A 156 2.03 10.59 9.10
C THR A 156 2.43 11.11 10.46
N GLN A 157 3.06 12.29 10.51
CA GLN A 157 3.24 12.97 11.78
C GLN A 157 1.84 13.32 12.26
N ASP A 158 1.46 12.80 13.44
CA ASP A 158 0.36 13.41 14.17
C ASP A 158 0.77 14.87 14.42
N GLU A 159 0.14 15.81 13.72
CA GLU A 159 0.25 17.25 14.03
C GLU A 159 -0.38 17.58 15.39
N THR A 160 -0.90 16.57 16.09
CA THR A 160 -1.47 16.67 17.43
C THR A 160 -0.36 16.63 18.48
N GLN A 161 0.40 17.72 18.65
CA GLN A 161 0.82 18.20 19.98
C GLN A 161 1.54 19.57 19.93
N ASN A 162 0.83 20.56 20.50
CA ASN A 162 1.33 21.67 21.30
C ASN A 162 1.92 22.90 20.60
N GLY A 163 1.00 23.74 20.10
CA GLY A 163 1.04 25.15 20.49
C GLY A 163 0.78 25.30 21.99
N THR A 164 1.48 26.24 22.61
CA THR A 164 1.41 26.67 24.02
C THR A 164 2.29 25.87 25.00
N GLN A 165 3.55 26.29 25.13
CA GLN A 165 4.15 26.40 26.46
C GLN A 165 5.08 27.62 26.51
N ASP A 166 4.77 28.46 27.47
CA ASP A 166 5.37 29.73 27.82
C ASP A 166 6.90 29.72 27.89
N GLU A 167 7.45 30.89 27.59
CA GLU A 167 8.76 31.32 28.06
C GLU A 167 8.85 31.18 29.59
N THR A 168 9.64 30.23 30.08
CA THR A 168 10.41 30.47 31.30
C THR A 168 11.73 29.71 31.25
N ARG A 169 12.73 30.48 30.86
CA ARG A 169 14.17 30.24 30.95
C ARG A 169 14.55 29.95 32.39
N ASN A 170 15.25 28.84 32.65
CA ASN A 170 16.33 28.80 33.63
C ASN A 170 17.32 27.67 33.36
N ASP A 171 18.59 28.07 33.39
CA ASP A 171 19.79 27.27 33.20
C ASP A 171 19.96 26.21 34.28
N THR A 172 20.25 24.96 33.89
CA THR A 172 21.26 24.13 34.58
C THR A 172 21.85 23.11 33.61
N LYS A 173 23.17 23.15 33.46
CA LYS A 173 23.99 22.13 32.80
C LYS A 173 24.09 20.90 33.71
N ASP A 174 23.75 19.72 33.21
CA ASP A 174 24.64 18.57 33.38
C ASP A 174 24.39 17.47 32.35
N GLY A 175 25.48 16.84 31.91
CA GLY A 175 25.52 15.92 30.78
C GLY A 175 25.06 14.52 31.13
N THR A 176 24.14 13.97 30.33
CA THR A 176 23.97 12.51 30.18
C THR A 176 23.50 12.20 28.75
N LEU A 177 24.43 11.67 27.94
CA LEU A 177 24.19 11.17 26.59
C LEU A 177 23.53 9.78 26.66
N ASN A 178 22.21 9.73 26.79
CA ASN A 178 21.41 8.54 26.48
C ASN A 178 20.29 8.95 25.50
N GLY A 179 20.68 9.17 24.25
CA GLY A 179 19.78 9.46 23.14
C GLY A 179 19.04 8.20 22.70
N THR A 180 18.07 7.74 23.49
CA THR A 180 17.03 6.83 23.00
C THR A 180 16.21 7.64 22.00
N GLN A 181 16.43 7.43 20.70
CA GLN A 181 15.60 8.00 19.63
C GLN A 181 14.20 7.38 19.66
N ASN A 182 13.44 7.65 20.72
CA ASN A 182 11.98 7.53 20.74
C ASN A 182 11.38 8.75 20.02
N GLY A 183 11.88 9.03 18.81
CA GLY A 183 11.15 9.89 17.89
C GLY A 183 9.84 9.18 17.60
N SER A 184 8.72 9.80 17.97
CA SER A 184 7.37 9.34 17.65
C SER A 184 7.33 8.88 16.19
N ARG A 185 7.33 7.56 16.01
CA ARG A 185 7.23 6.93 14.69
C ARG A 185 5.78 7.09 14.29
N GLY A 186 5.49 8.06 13.43
CA GLY A 186 4.14 8.29 12.94
C GLY A 186 3.56 7.03 12.27
N ILE A 187 2.25 7.02 12.09
CA ILE A 187 1.53 5.82 11.65
C ILE A 187 1.72 5.65 10.15
N ARG A 188 1.98 4.42 9.71
CA ARG A 188 2.02 4.09 8.28
C ARG A 188 0.67 3.52 7.88
N THR A 189 0.16 3.99 6.75
CA THR A 189 -1.07 3.44 6.17
C THR A 189 -0.73 2.42 5.08
N ILE A 190 -1.35 1.25 5.19
CA ILE A 190 -1.30 0.17 4.21
C ILE A 190 -2.74 -0.09 3.76
N GLU A 191 -2.98 -0.08 2.46
CA GLU A 191 -4.27 -0.45 1.86
C GLU A 191 -4.13 -1.80 1.17
N ILE A 192 -5.05 -2.73 1.43
CA ILE A 192 -5.14 -4.03 0.77
C ILE A 192 -6.47 -4.08 0.04
N THR A 193 -6.41 -4.02 -1.29
CA THR A 193 -7.58 -4.17 -2.15
C THR A 193 -7.73 -5.63 -2.55
N ILE A 194 -8.81 -6.26 -2.10
CA ILE A 194 -9.13 -7.65 -2.43
C ILE A 194 -10.03 -7.66 -3.65
N THR A 195 -9.59 -8.38 -4.69
CA THR A 195 -10.30 -8.66 -5.93
C THR A 195 -10.77 -10.10 -5.96
N HIS A 196 -11.84 -10.36 -6.70
CA HIS A 196 -12.27 -11.72 -7.01
C HIS A 196 -12.81 -11.74 -8.45
N LYS A 197 -12.41 -12.75 -9.23
CA LYS A 197 -12.90 -12.93 -10.60
C LYS A 197 -14.16 -13.80 -10.68
N SER A 198 -14.51 -14.50 -9.60
CA SER A 198 -15.66 -15.42 -9.53
C SER A 198 -16.63 -14.90 -8.48
N GLU A 199 -17.92 -15.05 -8.74
CA GLU A 199 -18.99 -14.79 -7.77
C GLU A 199 -19.00 -15.81 -6.62
N ILE A 200 -18.22 -16.88 -6.74
CA ILE A 200 -18.02 -17.92 -5.74
C ILE A 200 -16.56 -17.89 -5.31
N VAL A 201 -16.33 -17.65 -4.02
CA VAL A 201 -15.02 -17.77 -3.37
C VAL A 201 -15.10 -18.93 -2.38
N TYR A 202 -13.99 -19.65 -2.17
CA TYR A 202 -13.94 -20.61 -1.08
C TYR A 202 -14.15 -19.88 0.23
N GLY A 203 -15.20 -20.29 0.94
CA GLY A 203 -15.62 -19.62 2.15
C GLY A 203 -14.57 -19.68 3.24
N ARG A 204 -13.80 -20.76 3.29
CA ARG A 204 -12.77 -20.94 4.31
C ARG A 204 -11.69 -19.87 4.24
N GLU A 205 -11.16 -19.53 3.08
CA GLU A 205 -10.09 -18.55 2.91
C GLU A 205 -10.58 -17.15 3.26
N LEU A 206 -11.80 -16.81 2.87
CA LEU A 206 -12.45 -15.57 3.29
C LEU A 206 -12.60 -15.52 4.82
N MET A 207 -13.20 -16.56 5.42
CA MET A 207 -13.40 -16.67 6.87
C MET A 207 -12.08 -16.56 7.63
N ASP A 208 -11.11 -17.39 7.26
CA ASP A 208 -9.80 -17.45 7.90
C ASP A 208 -9.11 -16.09 7.78
N THR A 209 -9.10 -15.47 6.58
CA THR A 209 -8.55 -14.12 6.38
C THR A 209 -9.20 -13.15 7.35
N MET A 210 -10.53 -13.09 7.41
CA MET A 210 -11.26 -12.16 8.29
C MET A 210 -10.98 -12.39 9.78
N ILE A 211 -10.94 -13.66 10.22
CA ILE A 211 -10.56 -14.01 11.61
C ILE A 211 -9.17 -13.44 11.91
N TRP A 212 -8.22 -13.62 11.00
CA TRP A 212 -6.88 -13.08 11.19
C TRP A 212 -6.82 -11.56 11.14
N LEU A 213 -7.63 -10.91 10.31
CA LEU A 213 -7.72 -9.44 10.30
C LEU A 213 -8.14 -8.90 11.66
N SER A 214 -9.16 -9.51 12.27
CA SER A 214 -9.60 -9.13 13.62
C SER A 214 -8.51 -9.36 14.68
N ALA A 215 -7.65 -10.37 14.51
CA ALA A 215 -6.54 -10.64 15.42
C ALA A 215 -5.32 -9.73 15.19
N LEU A 216 -5.15 -9.15 13.99
CA LEU A 216 -4.01 -8.28 13.66
C LEU A 216 -4.06 -6.92 14.35
N ASP A 217 -5.25 -6.47 14.78
CA ASP A 217 -5.48 -5.18 15.44
C ASP A 217 -4.59 -4.97 16.68
N TYR A 218 -4.21 -6.07 17.34
CA TYR A 218 -3.43 -6.04 18.58
C TYR A 218 -1.91 -5.85 18.40
N TYR A 219 -1.36 -5.97 17.19
CA TYR A 219 0.08 -6.16 17.00
C TYR A 219 0.76 -5.25 15.99
N SER A 220 0.00 -4.42 15.25
CA SER A 220 0.55 -3.60 14.18
C SER A 220 0.55 -2.12 14.55
N PRO A 221 1.70 -1.43 14.53
CA PRO A 221 1.76 0.04 14.65
C PRO A 221 1.24 0.73 13.37
N ASN A 222 0.87 -0.04 12.35
CA ASN A 222 0.40 0.46 11.07
C ASN A 222 -1.13 0.51 11.05
N ARG A 223 -1.65 1.51 10.37
CA ARG A 223 -3.03 1.58 9.93
C ARG A 223 -3.20 0.66 8.72
N LEU A 224 -4.04 -0.36 8.82
CA LEU A 224 -4.29 -1.32 7.76
C LEU A 224 -5.74 -1.22 7.30
N VAL A 225 -5.97 -0.92 6.01
CA VAL A 225 -7.31 -0.74 5.45
C VAL A 225 -7.58 -1.82 4.41
N PHE A 226 -8.59 -2.63 4.66
CA PHE A 226 -9.06 -3.67 3.73
C PHE A 226 -10.21 -3.16 2.89
N ILE A 227 -9.99 -3.11 1.59
CA ILE A 227 -10.94 -2.61 0.61
C ILE A 227 -11.45 -3.81 -0.19
N TYR A 228 -12.77 -3.98 -0.24
CA TYR A 228 -13.39 -5.07 -0.98
C TYR A 228 -14.68 -4.62 -1.64
N LYS A 229 -15.10 -5.38 -2.65
CA LYS A 229 -16.38 -5.18 -3.33
C LYS A 229 -17.52 -5.73 -2.47
N SER A 230 -18.48 -4.88 -2.15
CA SER A 230 -19.71 -5.19 -1.45
C SER A 230 -20.89 -5.31 -2.44
N PRO A 231 -21.78 -6.30 -2.28
CA PRO A 231 -21.76 -7.32 -1.23
C PRO A 231 -20.66 -8.36 -1.45
N LEU A 232 -20.25 -9.04 -0.37
CA LEU A 232 -19.30 -10.15 -0.46
C LEU A 232 -19.80 -11.24 -1.43
N PRO A 233 -18.88 -11.94 -2.14
CA PRO A 233 -19.24 -13.05 -3.01
C PRO A 233 -19.90 -14.18 -2.22
N LYS A 234 -20.64 -15.06 -2.91
CA LYS A 234 -21.27 -16.22 -2.27
C LYS A 234 -20.19 -17.16 -1.71
N ILE A 235 -20.43 -17.60 -0.48
CA ILE A 235 -19.46 -18.33 0.34
C ILE A 235 -19.82 -19.82 0.31
N SER A 236 -18.93 -20.64 -0.22
CA SER A 236 -19.05 -22.11 -0.15
C SER A 236 -18.04 -22.64 0.87
N THR A 237 -18.52 -23.12 2.03
CA THR A 237 -17.66 -23.60 3.13
C THR A 237 -17.12 -25.00 2.90
N LEU A 238 -17.78 -25.80 2.06
CA LEU A 238 -17.37 -27.13 1.65
C LEU A 238 -17.71 -27.36 0.16
N PRO A 239 -16.98 -28.26 -0.53
CA PRO A 239 -17.23 -28.58 -1.94
C PRO A 239 -18.65 -29.04 -2.26
N THR A 240 -19.45 -29.43 -1.27
CA THR A 240 -20.73 -30.13 -1.51
C THR A 240 -21.95 -29.65 -0.76
N THR A 241 -21.90 -28.79 0.27
CA THR A 241 -23.17 -28.39 0.91
C THR A 241 -23.06 -27.16 1.80
N GLN A 242 -24.04 -26.28 1.61
CA GLN A 242 -24.32 -25.03 2.33
C GLN A 242 -23.56 -23.80 1.81
N MET A 243 -24.28 -23.00 1.01
CA MET A 243 -23.91 -21.60 0.78
C MET A 243 -24.33 -20.81 2.01
N ILE A 244 -23.38 -20.10 2.61
CA ILE A 244 -23.69 -19.10 3.62
C ILE A 244 -24.17 -17.84 2.88
N ASP A 245 -25.23 -17.22 3.38
CA ASP A 245 -25.67 -15.91 2.91
C ASP A 245 -24.54 -14.90 3.13
N SER A 246 -23.98 -14.37 2.05
CA SER A 246 -22.85 -13.45 2.11
C SER A 246 -23.21 -12.14 2.81
N ASN A 247 -24.49 -11.75 2.83
CA ASN A 247 -24.94 -10.55 3.54
C ASN A 247 -24.83 -10.74 5.05
N VAL A 248 -25.32 -11.86 5.59
CA VAL A 248 -25.23 -12.17 7.02
C VAL A 248 -23.78 -12.22 7.47
N PHE A 249 -22.91 -12.80 6.64
CA PHE A 249 -21.48 -12.82 6.94
C PHE A 249 -20.85 -11.43 6.88
N GLU A 250 -21.19 -10.61 5.88
CA GLU A 250 -20.68 -9.24 5.78
C GLU A 250 -21.14 -8.37 6.95
N GLU A 251 -22.38 -8.54 7.42
CA GLU A 251 -22.88 -7.87 8.63
C GLU A 251 -22.05 -8.26 9.86
N GLN A 252 -21.77 -9.55 10.06
CA GLN A 252 -20.91 -10.02 11.14
C GLN A 252 -19.48 -9.47 11.01
N LEU A 253 -18.95 -9.40 9.80
CA LEU A 253 -17.64 -8.80 9.53
C LEU A 253 -17.62 -7.32 9.94
N LEU A 254 -18.66 -6.57 9.56
CA LEU A 254 -18.83 -5.14 9.87
C LEU A 254 -19.08 -4.86 11.35
N GLN A 255 -19.53 -5.86 12.11
CA GLN A 255 -19.66 -5.79 13.57
C GLN A 255 -18.34 -6.05 14.30
N ASN A 256 -17.47 -6.91 13.74
CA ASN A 256 -16.25 -7.34 14.40
C ASN A 256 -15.01 -6.51 14.03
N ILE A 257 -14.98 -5.90 12.84
CA ILE A 257 -13.87 -5.07 12.39
C ILE A 257 -14.37 -3.64 12.21
N PRO A 258 -13.72 -2.64 12.83
CA PRO A 258 -14.18 -1.27 12.74
C PRO A 258 -14.15 -0.80 11.28
N ARG A 259 -15.21 -0.06 10.90
CA ARG A 259 -15.18 0.67 9.63
C ARG A 259 -14.11 1.74 9.71
N GLU A 260 -13.50 1.99 8.56
CA GLU A 260 -12.60 3.13 8.46
C GLU A 260 -13.33 4.44 8.84
N PRO A 261 -12.73 5.25 9.75
CA PRO A 261 -13.28 6.57 10.05
C PRO A 261 -13.30 7.41 8.77
N GLY A 262 -14.41 8.10 8.52
CA GLY A 262 -14.55 8.99 7.35
C GLY A 262 -13.58 10.18 7.37
N ASN A 263 -12.95 10.47 8.52
CA ASN A 263 -11.95 11.53 8.65
C ASN A 263 -10.53 10.96 8.46
N ILE A 264 -9.99 11.11 7.25
CA ILE A 264 -8.64 10.65 6.86
C ILE A 264 -7.55 11.30 7.72
N ASN A 265 -7.83 12.47 8.32
CA ASN A 265 -6.85 13.21 9.14
C ASN A 265 -6.67 12.60 10.54
N GLN A 266 -7.51 11.65 10.95
CA GLN A 266 -7.30 10.87 12.17
C GLN A 266 -6.69 9.52 11.79
N ALA A 267 -5.38 9.53 11.53
CA ALA A 267 -4.64 8.30 11.32
C ALA A 267 -4.52 7.57 12.67
N SER A 268 -5.52 6.79 13.05
CA SER A 268 -5.38 5.84 14.16
C SER A 268 -4.76 4.54 13.65
N PRO A 269 -3.86 3.90 14.45
CA PRO A 269 -3.38 2.57 14.14
C PRO A 269 -4.53 1.57 14.30
N GLY A 270 -4.41 0.42 13.65
CA GLY A 270 -5.41 -0.64 13.73
C GLY A 270 -5.83 -1.17 12.38
N VAL A 271 -6.78 -2.11 12.41
CA VAL A 271 -7.31 -2.78 11.22
C VAL A 271 -8.72 -2.28 10.91
N PHE A 272 -8.91 -1.79 9.69
CA PHE A 272 -10.15 -1.20 9.23
C PHE A 272 -10.63 -1.87 7.96
N ILE A 273 -11.94 -1.81 7.74
CA ILE A 273 -12.57 -2.26 6.50
C ILE A 273 -13.31 -1.12 5.79
N ARG A 274 -13.23 -1.12 4.45
CA ARG A 274 -13.87 -0.18 3.53
C ARG A 274 -14.63 -0.99 2.45
N PRO A 275 -15.90 -1.37 2.71
CA PRO A 275 -16.74 -1.96 1.66
C PRO A 275 -17.05 -0.93 0.59
N LEU A 276 -16.87 -1.27 -0.68
CA LEU A 276 -17.21 -0.42 -1.82
C LEU A 276 -18.27 -1.10 -2.68
N ARG A 277 -19.31 -0.36 -3.08
CA ARG A 277 -20.27 -0.84 -4.09
C ARG A 277 -19.59 -0.98 -5.45
N GLU A 278 -20.20 -1.72 -6.37
CA GLU A 278 -19.64 -2.06 -7.68
C GLU A 278 -18.97 -0.89 -8.42
N GLU A 279 -19.69 0.22 -8.59
CA GLU A 279 -19.17 1.37 -9.33
C GLU A 279 -17.98 2.03 -8.61
N ALA A 280 -18.11 2.29 -7.31
CA ALA A 280 -17.04 2.85 -6.50
C ALA A 280 -15.81 1.93 -6.45
N TYR A 281 -16.04 0.60 -6.41
CA TYR A 281 -14.99 -0.39 -6.43
C TYR A 281 -14.24 -0.43 -7.77
N ARG A 282 -14.96 -0.39 -8.90
CA ARG A 282 -14.33 -0.30 -10.23
C ARG A 282 -13.51 0.96 -10.38
N THR A 283 -14.06 2.11 -9.96
CA THR A 283 -13.35 3.38 -9.96
C THR A 283 -12.10 3.34 -9.08
N HIS A 284 -12.20 2.74 -7.88
CA HIS A 284 -11.06 2.53 -7.00
C HIS A 284 -9.97 1.69 -7.66
N VAL A 285 -10.32 0.53 -8.24
CA VAL A 285 -9.37 -0.36 -8.92
C VAL A 285 -8.73 0.32 -10.13
N ALA A 286 -9.51 1.02 -10.97
CA ALA A 286 -8.97 1.78 -12.10
C ALA A 286 -8.03 2.90 -11.64
N GLY A 287 -8.35 3.55 -10.52
CA GLY A 287 -7.51 4.58 -9.91
C GLY A 287 -6.18 4.07 -9.37
N LEU A 288 -5.99 2.76 -9.18
CA LEU A 288 -4.71 2.20 -8.71
C LEU A 288 -3.57 2.37 -9.74
N GLU A 289 -3.89 2.59 -11.02
CA GLU A 289 -2.91 2.86 -12.07
C GLU A 289 -2.18 4.20 -11.88
N PHE A 290 -2.78 5.12 -11.13
CA PHE A 290 -2.30 6.50 -10.98
C PHE A 290 -2.07 6.85 -9.50
N TYR A 291 -1.07 7.70 -9.25
CA TYR A 291 -0.77 8.31 -7.96
C TYR A 291 -0.78 9.83 -8.02
#